data_AF-A0A2K9LSD1-F1
#
_entry.id   AF-A0A2K9LSD1-F1
#
_cell.length_a   1.000
_cell.length_b   1.000
_cell.length_c   1.000
_cell.angle_alpha   90.00
_cell.angle_beta   90.00
_cell.angle_gamma   90.00
#
_symmetry.space_group_name_H-M   'P 1'
#
loop_
_entity.id
_entity.type
_entity.pdbx_description
1 polymer ?
#
loop_
_entity_poly.entity_id
_entity_poly.type
_entity_poly.pdbx_seq_one_letter_code
_entity_poly.pdbx_strand_id
1 'polypeptide(L)'
;MVSSLADYIKRPVTIQGREVLLVPDLVGPVPISEQHQYVESCPATNTCPAIHVRESDIEEMRERYPDYPVFGMWHLLIKSGLVSFKRTLQIIPITQEDGYYIHCDLGRAEYSGIYEAGFFAADAGFSLDEALLVEADIEQLVLPEQEAKLAAELRFERQLVTRKGWSYLVISMVVVIAIAFGVNLILGKIYDRAHQQLASKSAMLSDLQSGLDKLRTTRLTEVPNDQETLERLAVLWKEYPNIETTGKQSIDSKSITLTYRSEEGFKPLSDLNWITSQYDPKGIVTIKMKTRGG
;
A
#
# COMPACT_ATOMS: atom_id res chain seq x y z
N MET A 1 -62.99 12.83 11.42
CA MET A 1 -62.71 11.46 10.98
C MET A 1 -61.24 11.24 11.24
N VAL A 2 -60.89 10.40 12.21
CA VAL A 2 -59.50 10.01 12.44
C VAL A 2 -59.18 9.01 11.34
N SER A 3 -58.27 9.35 10.42
CA SER A 3 -57.81 8.39 9.40
C SER A 3 -56.96 7.33 10.09
N SER A 4 -57.22 6.06 9.80
CA SER A 4 -56.42 4.97 10.36
C SER A 4 -55.13 4.84 9.55
N LEU A 5 -54.01 4.45 10.19
CA LEU A 5 -52.77 4.13 9.47
C LEU A 5 -53.03 3.13 8.32
N ALA A 6 -53.99 2.22 8.52
CA ALA A 6 -54.41 1.25 7.52
C ALA A 6 -54.85 1.88 6.18
N ASP A 7 -55.41 3.09 6.21
CA ASP A 7 -55.87 3.80 5.00
C ASP A 7 -54.72 4.23 4.07
N TYR A 8 -53.50 4.30 4.62
CA TYR A 8 -52.28 4.70 3.92
C TYR A 8 -51.44 3.51 3.44
N ILE A 9 -51.81 2.28 3.80
CA ILE A 9 -51.11 1.08 3.34
C ILE A 9 -51.30 0.94 1.81
N LYS A 10 -50.20 0.66 1.11
CA LYS A 10 -50.11 0.58 -0.36
C LYS A 10 -50.53 1.86 -1.09
N ARG A 11 -50.49 3.03 -0.43
CA ARG A 11 -50.77 4.35 -1.02
C ARG A 11 -49.69 5.36 -0.66
N PRO A 12 -49.43 6.37 -1.51
CA PRO A 12 -48.50 7.44 -1.19
C PRO A 12 -48.96 8.22 0.04
N VAL A 13 -48.05 8.43 0.99
CA VAL A 13 -48.26 9.22 2.20
C VAL A 13 -47.06 10.13 2.44
N THR A 14 -47.31 11.37 2.89
CA THR A 14 -46.25 12.33 3.19
C THR A 14 -45.83 12.18 4.65
N ILE A 15 -44.63 11.63 4.90
CA ILE A 15 -44.04 11.49 6.23
C ILE A 15 -42.77 12.34 6.27
N GLN A 16 -42.62 13.20 7.28
CA GLN A 16 -41.46 14.10 7.43
C GLN A 16 -41.15 14.93 6.15
N GLY A 17 -42.18 15.32 5.40
CA GLY A 17 -42.06 16.10 4.16
C GLY A 17 -41.59 15.30 2.94
N ARG A 18 -41.54 13.97 3.02
CA ARG A 18 -41.21 13.06 1.89
C ARG A 18 -42.41 12.19 1.57
N GLU A 19 -42.71 12.00 0.29
CA GLU A 19 -43.71 11.04 -0.16
C GLU A 19 -43.11 9.64 -0.13
N VAL A 20 -43.78 8.74 0.58
CA VAL A 20 -43.34 7.36 0.80
C VAL A 20 -44.50 6.38 0.65
N LEU A 21 -44.18 5.10 0.49
CA LEU A 21 -45.14 4.01 0.45
C LEU A 21 -44.97 3.10 1.65
N LEU A 22 -46.08 2.73 2.29
CA LEU A 22 -46.09 1.77 3.38
C LEU A 22 -46.61 0.42 2.87
N VAL A 23 -45.88 -0.65 3.15
CA VAL A 23 -46.28 -2.02 2.84
C VAL A 23 -46.39 -2.85 4.12
N PRO A 24 -47.29 -3.85 4.15
CA PRO A 24 -47.33 -4.78 5.26
C PRO A 24 -46.02 -5.56 5.33
N ASP A 25 -45.49 -5.68 6.53
CA ASP A 25 -44.28 -6.42 6.86
C ASP A 25 -44.54 -7.40 8.02
N LEU A 26 -43.58 -8.27 8.26
CA LEU A 26 -43.64 -9.33 9.24
C LEU A 26 -42.48 -9.17 10.23
N VAL A 27 -42.81 -9.04 11.50
CA VAL A 27 -41.87 -9.12 12.62
C VAL A 27 -41.73 -10.59 13.02
N GLY A 28 -40.51 -11.08 13.18
CA GLY A 28 -40.26 -12.43 13.67
C GLY A 28 -40.01 -13.47 12.57
N PRO A 29 -40.12 -14.77 12.90
CA PRO A 29 -39.76 -15.84 11.99
C PRO A 29 -40.76 -15.96 10.84
N VAL A 30 -40.26 -15.95 9.61
CA VAL A 30 -41.05 -16.26 8.41
C VAL A 30 -41.28 -17.78 8.36
N PRO A 31 -42.50 -18.27 8.05
CA PRO A 31 -42.76 -19.68 7.82
C PRO A 31 -41.81 -20.27 6.76
N ILE A 32 -41.27 -21.47 7.02
CA ILE A 32 -40.26 -22.12 6.15
C ILE A 32 -40.78 -22.27 4.71
N SER A 33 -42.08 -22.54 4.54
CA SER A 33 -42.74 -22.66 3.23
C SER A 33 -42.69 -21.36 2.41
N GLU A 34 -42.69 -20.21 3.08
CA GLU A 34 -42.82 -18.89 2.45
C GLU A 34 -41.53 -18.08 2.46
N GLN A 35 -40.45 -18.61 3.05
CA GLN A 35 -39.19 -17.90 3.23
C GLN A 35 -38.62 -17.30 1.94
N HIS A 36 -38.87 -17.93 0.79
CA HIS A 36 -38.44 -17.46 -0.53
C HIS A 36 -39.16 -16.21 -1.04
N GLN A 37 -40.30 -15.85 -0.43
CA GLN A 37 -41.12 -14.70 -0.80
C GLN A 37 -40.80 -13.45 0.03
N TYR A 38 -40.00 -13.61 1.09
CA TYR A 38 -39.73 -12.55 2.04
C TYR A 38 -38.27 -12.11 2.00
N VAL A 39 -38.07 -10.81 2.15
CA VAL A 39 -36.76 -10.17 2.19
C VAL A 39 -36.60 -9.44 3.51
N GLU A 40 -35.44 -9.60 4.14
CA GLU A 40 -35.09 -8.91 5.39
C GLU A 40 -34.93 -7.40 5.12
N SER A 41 -35.83 -6.59 5.65
CA SER A 41 -35.78 -5.13 5.58
C SER A 41 -35.05 -4.52 6.77
N CYS A 42 -35.11 -5.16 7.94
CA CYS A 42 -34.44 -4.69 9.16
C CYS A 42 -33.81 -5.87 9.89
N PRO A 43 -32.52 -5.80 10.27
CA PRO A 43 -31.87 -6.86 11.01
C PRO A 43 -32.40 -6.94 12.45
N ALA A 44 -32.25 -8.11 13.05
CA ALA A 44 -32.64 -8.32 14.43
C ALA A 44 -31.86 -7.41 15.40
N THR A 45 -32.59 -6.87 16.38
CA THR A 45 -32.08 -6.06 17.49
C THR A 45 -32.37 -6.75 18.82
N ASN A 46 -31.89 -6.21 19.93
CA ASN A 46 -32.14 -6.80 21.26
C ASN A 46 -33.63 -6.80 21.65
N THR A 47 -34.42 -5.88 21.11
CA THR A 47 -35.83 -5.66 21.48
C THR A 47 -36.82 -6.10 20.39
N CYS A 48 -36.34 -6.34 19.17
CA CYS A 48 -37.17 -6.71 18.04
C CYS A 48 -36.42 -7.70 17.14
N PRO A 49 -37.02 -8.84 16.75
CA PRO A 49 -36.44 -9.74 15.77
C PRO A 49 -36.35 -9.07 14.40
N ALA A 50 -35.76 -9.79 13.44
CA ALA A 50 -35.68 -9.30 12.07
C ALA A 50 -37.08 -9.04 11.50
N ILE A 51 -37.18 -7.98 10.72
CA ILE A 51 -38.42 -7.57 10.04
C ILE A 51 -38.28 -7.88 8.56
N HIS A 52 -39.28 -8.55 8.03
CA HIS A 52 -39.30 -9.05 6.68
C HIS A 52 -40.45 -8.46 5.88
N VAL A 53 -40.20 -8.07 4.64
CA VAL A 53 -41.20 -7.56 3.71
C VAL A 53 -41.34 -8.57 2.58
N ARG A 54 -42.57 -8.80 2.11
CA ARG A 54 -42.80 -9.66 0.96
C ARG A 54 -42.27 -9.01 -0.32
N GLU A 55 -41.47 -9.73 -1.09
CA GLU A 55 -40.81 -9.21 -2.29
C GLU A 55 -41.85 -8.74 -3.33
N SER A 56 -42.93 -9.50 -3.51
CA SER A 56 -44.01 -9.15 -4.43
C SER A 56 -44.71 -7.83 -4.09
N ASP A 57 -44.81 -7.48 -2.80
CA ASP A 57 -45.42 -6.20 -2.39
C ASP A 57 -44.49 -5.03 -2.71
N ILE A 58 -43.16 -5.22 -2.59
CA ILE A 58 -42.17 -4.22 -3.01
C ILE A 58 -42.24 -4.02 -4.53
N GLU A 59 -42.27 -5.11 -5.30
CA GLU A 59 -42.38 -5.08 -6.76
C GLU A 59 -43.67 -4.39 -7.20
N GLU A 60 -44.82 -4.80 -6.68
CA GLU A 60 -46.13 -4.20 -7.01
C GLU A 60 -46.13 -2.69 -6.76
N MET A 61 -45.58 -2.25 -5.62
CA MET A 61 -45.55 -0.85 -5.25
C MET A 61 -44.59 -0.04 -6.12
N ARG A 62 -43.41 -0.57 -6.44
CA ARG A 62 -42.45 0.10 -7.33
C ARG A 62 -42.93 0.14 -8.78
N GLU A 63 -43.70 -0.84 -9.23
CA GLU A 63 -44.34 -0.81 -10.55
C GLU A 63 -45.44 0.26 -10.62
N ARG A 64 -46.27 0.38 -9.57
CA ARG A 64 -47.36 1.36 -9.53
C ARG A 64 -46.87 2.79 -9.27
N TYR A 65 -45.82 2.92 -8.47
CA TYR A 65 -45.31 4.19 -7.95
C TYR A 65 -43.76 4.19 -7.93
N PRO A 66 -43.11 4.36 -9.09
CA PRO A 66 -41.67 4.15 -9.23
C PRO A 66 -40.80 5.18 -8.49
N ASP A 67 -41.33 6.38 -8.23
CA ASP A 67 -40.56 7.49 -7.65
C ASP A 67 -40.58 7.51 -6.11
N TYR A 68 -41.38 6.65 -5.46
CA TYR A 68 -41.55 6.66 -4.02
C TYR A 68 -40.84 5.50 -3.33
N PRO A 69 -40.04 5.77 -2.27
CA PRO A 69 -39.41 4.71 -1.49
C PRO A 69 -40.45 3.92 -0.70
N VAL A 70 -40.22 2.61 -0.60
CA VAL A 70 -41.10 1.66 0.08
C VAL A 70 -40.55 1.34 1.46
N PHE A 71 -41.39 1.40 2.49
CA PHE A 71 -41.05 1.06 3.87
C PHE A 71 -42.04 0.06 4.47
N GLY A 72 -41.54 -0.81 5.35
CA GLY A 72 -42.36 -1.71 6.14
C GLY A 72 -43.14 -0.97 7.22
N MET A 73 -44.40 -1.34 7.41
CA MET A 73 -45.32 -0.73 8.37
C MET A 73 -44.83 -0.87 9.82
N TRP A 74 -44.59 -2.10 10.30
CA TRP A 74 -44.07 -2.37 11.63
C TRP A 74 -42.68 -1.80 11.83
N HIS A 75 -41.81 -1.88 10.82
CA HIS A 75 -40.50 -1.25 10.88
C HIS A 75 -40.61 0.24 11.21
N LEU A 76 -41.51 0.95 10.53
CA LEU A 76 -41.74 2.36 10.78
C LEU A 76 -42.35 2.63 12.17
N LEU A 77 -43.35 1.85 12.58
CA LEU A 77 -44.02 2.04 13.88
C LEU A 77 -43.10 1.77 15.07
N ILE A 78 -42.29 0.71 14.98
CA ILE A 78 -41.30 0.36 15.99
C ILE A 78 -40.23 1.44 16.07
N LYS A 79 -39.74 1.93 14.92
CA LYS A 79 -38.74 3.00 14.89
C LYS A 79 -39.28 4.32 15.44
N SER A 80 -40.57 4.60 15.22
CA SER A 80 -41.27 5.77 15.74
C SER A 80 -41.58 5.67 17.24
N GLY A 81 -41.38 4.51 17.86
CA GLY A 81 -41.68 4.28 19.28
C GLY A 81 -43.18 4.18 19.59
N LEU A 82 -44.01 3.94 18.57
CA LEU A 82 -45.47 3.80 18.71
C LEU A 82 -45.88 2.40 19.17
N VAL A 83 -45.00 1.41 19.01
CA VAL A 83 -45.18 0.06 19.57
C VAL A 83 -44.64 0.01 20.99
N SER A 84 -45.50 -0.34 21.94
CA SER A 84 -45.14 -0.52 23.34
C SER A 84 -44.76 -1.96 23.65
N PHE A 85 -43.47 -2.24 23.90
CA PHE A 85 -43.02 -3.58 24.29
C PHE A 85 -43.51 -4.05 25.67
N LYS A 86 -44.20 -3.19 26.43
CA LYS A 86 -44.82 -3.54 27.72
C LYS A 86 -46.18 -4.20 27.58
N ARG A 87 -46.80 -4.09 26.40
CA ARG A 87 -48.16 -4.58 26.12
C ARG A 87 -48.05 -5.86 25.32
N THR A 88 -48.78 -6.88 25.75
CA THR A 88 -48.72 -8.23 25.17
C THR A 88 -49.24 -8.26 23.74
N LEU A 89 -50.36 -7.59 23.47
CA LEU A 89 -51.01 -7.59 22.17
C LEU A 89 -51.35 -6.17 21.74
N GLN A 90 -50.92 -5.80 20.54
CA GLN A 90 -51.20 -4.51 19.92
C GLN A 90 -51.69 -4.70 18.50
N ILE A 91 -52.69 -3.92 18.08
CA ILE A 91 -53.38 -4.08 16.79
C ILE A 91 -53.44 -2.80 15.98
N ILE A 92 -53.46 -2.96 14.66
CA ILE A 92 -53.81 -1.94 13.67
C ILE A 92 -55.02 -2.47 12.89
N PRO A 93 -56.24 -2.01 13.21
CA PRO A 93 -57.43 -2.44 12.51
C PRO A 93 -57.49 -1.86 11.09
N ILE A 94 -57.76 -2.74 10.13
CA ILE A 94 -58.18 -2.37 8.77
C ILE A 94 -59.71 -2.28 8.74
N THR A 95 -60.37 -3.28 9.31
CA THR A 95 -61.82 -3.31 9.54
C THR A 95 -62.07 -3.53 11.04
N GLN A 96 -63.34 -3.68 11.45
CA GLN A 96 -63.66 -4.00 12.84
C GLN A 96 -63.16 -5.38 13.27
N GLU A 97 -63.05 -6.32 12.33
CA GLU A 97 -62.71 -7.72 12.61
C GLU A 97 -61.41 -8.18 11.94
N ASP A 98 -60.82 -7.36 11.05
CA ASP A 98 -59.59 -7.69 10.34
C ASP A 98 -58.52 -6.62 10.56
N GLY A 99 -57.26 -7.06 10.61
CA GLY A 99 -56.14 -6.14 10.70
C GLY A 99 -54.81 -6.83 10.96
N TYR A 100 -53.83 -6.03 11.36
CA TYR A 100 -52.51 -6.50 11.71
C TYR A 100 -52.32 -6.47 13.22
N TYR A 101 -51.56 -7.42 13.76
CA TYR A 101 -51.21 -7.43 15.16
C TYR A 101 -49.72 -7.68 15.37
N ILE A 102 -49.21 -7.22 16.51
CA ILE A 102 -47.88 -7.53 17.00
C ILE A 102 -47.98 -8.07 18.42
N HIS A 103 -47.33 -9.21 18.66
CA HIS A 103 -47.18 -9.80 19.98
C HIS A 103 -45.83 -9.38 20.58
N CYS A 104 -45.86 -8.90 21.81
CA CYS A 104 -44.66 -8.61 22.58
C CYS A 104 -44.66 -9.42 23.88
N ASP A 105 -43.52 -10.05 24.17
CA ASP A 105 -43.30 -10.77 25.43
C ASP A 105 -41.97 -10.34 26.07
N LEU A 106 -41.91 -10.36 27.40
CA LEU A 106 -40.71 -10.04 28.20
C LEU A 106 -40.01 -8.73 27.80
N GLY A 107 -40.77 -7.72 27.37
CA GLY A 107 -40.22 -6.42 26.96
C GLY A 107 -39.61 -6.40 25.56
N ARG A 108 -39.97 -7.35 24.69
CA ARG A 108 -39.50 -7.47 23.30
C ARG A 108 -40.66 -7.81 22.37
N ALA A 109 -40.61 -7.38 21.11
CA ALA A 109 -41.49 -7.92 20.10
C ALA A 109 -41.08 -9.37 19.78
N GLU A 110 -42.03 -10.29 19.65
CA GLU A 110 -41.75 -11.69 19.35
C GLU A 110 -42.12 -12.03 17.90
N TYR A 111 -43.36 -11.72 17.51
CA TYR A 111 -43.82 -11.89 16.14
C TYR A 111 -44.99 -10.95 15.83
N SER A 112 -45.26 -10.76 14.54
CA SER A 112 -46.47 -10.10 14.06
C SER A 112 -47.26 -11.02 13.14
N GLY A 113 -48.52 -10.66 12.90
CA GLY A 113 -49.37 -11.41 11.98
C GLY A 113 -50.60 -10.62 11.56
N ILE A 114 -51.48 -11.33 10.84
CA ILE A 114 -52.78 -10.84 10.41
C ILE A 114 -53.83 -11.56 11.25
N TYR A 115 -54.84 -10.82 11.71
CA TYR A 115 -56.05 -11.41 12.27
C TYR A 115 -57.19 -11.18 11.29
N GLU A 116 -58.06 -12.18 11.14
CA GLU A 116 -59.18 -12.18 10.21
C GLU A 116 -60.44 -12.67 10.94
N ALA A 117 -61.57 -11.98 10.76
CA ALA A 117 -62.82 -12.29 11.46
C ALA A 117 -62.66 -12.39 13.00
N GLY A 118 -61.79 -11.56 13.58
CA GLY A 118 -61.44 -11.55 15.00
C GLY A 118 -60.59 -12.73 15.48
N PHE A 119 -60.11 -13.58 14.57
CA PHE A 119 -59.31 -14.77 14.88
C PHE A 119 -57.82 -14.53 14.67
N PHE A 120 -57.02 -14.88 15.67
CA PHE A 120 -55.56 -14.81 15.64
C PHE A 120 -54.97 -16.21 15.41
N ALA A 121 -54.45 -16.45 14.21
CA ALA A 121 -53.97 -17.80 13.85
C ALA A 121 -52.80 -18.31 14.70
N ALA A 122 -52.02 -17.41 15.32
CA ALA A 122 -50.86 -17.79 16.11
C ALA A 122 -51.21 -18.21 17.56
N ASP A 123 -52.27 -17.65 18.13
CA ASP A 123 -52.67 -17.96 19.51
C ASP A 123 -54.19 -17.79 19.69
N ALA A 124 -54.86 -18.87 20.10
CA ALA A 124 -56.29 -18.89 20.39
C ALA A 124 -56.66 -18.14 21.69
N GLY A 125 -55.67 -17.80 22.52
CA GLY A 125 -55.85 -16.99 23.72
C GLY A 125 -55.98 -15.49 23.45
N PHE A 126 -55.65 -15.02 22.24
CA PHE A 126 -55.75 -13.61 21.90
C PHE A 126 -57.20 -13.21 21.64
N SER A 127 -57.59 -12.06 22.20
CA SER A 127 -58.90 -11.44 21.98
C SER A 127 -58.74 -9.97 21.62
N LEU A 128 -59.68 -9.45 20.82
CA LEU A 128 -59.70 -8.04 20.46
C LEU A 128 -59.94 -7.13 21.68
N ASP A 129 -60.62 -7.63 22.71
CA ASP A 129 -60.92 -6.88 23.93
C ASP A 129 -59.67 -6.58 24.76
N GLU A 130 -58.66 -7.44 24.69
CA GLU A 130 -57.39 -7.29 25.40
C GLU A 130 -56.32 -6.57 24.56
N ALA A 131 -56.59 -6.38 23.26
CA ALA A 131 -55.66 -5.77 22.32
C ALA A 131 -55.59 -4.24 22.50
N LEU A 132 -54.38 -3.70 22.56
CA LEU A 132 -54.20 -2.25 22.53
C LEU A 132 -54.19 -1.75 21.08
N LEU A 133 -55.06 -0.81 20.76
CA LEU A 133 -55.06 -0.15 19.45
C LEU A 133 -53.85 0.79 19.33
N VAL A 134 -53.09 0.62 18.24
CA VAL A 134 -51.95 1.50 17.92
C VAL A 134 -52.49 2.73 17.18
N GLU A 135 -52.66 3.82 17.91
CA GLU A 135 -53.01 5.12 17.33
C GLU A 135 -51.75 5.76 16.74
N ALA A 136 -51.64 5.72 15.42
CA ALA A 136 -50.48 6.24 14.71
C ALA A 136 -50.88 7.43 13.83
N ASP A 137 -50.57 8.64 14.31
CA ASP A 137 -50.68 9.86 13.52
C ASP A 137 -49.48 10.01 12.59
N ILE A 138 -49.72 10.46 11.35
CA ILE A 138 -48.66 10.66 10.34
C ILE A 138 -47.54 11.58 10.86
N GLU A 139 -47.87 12.57 11.67
CA GLU A 139 -46.91 13.54 12.21
C GLU A 139 -45.93 12.92 13.22
N GLN A 140 -46.30 11.80 13.84
CA GLN A 140 -45.48 11.08 14.82
C GLN A 140 -44.54 10.06 14.16
N LEU A 141 -44.72 9.80 12.86
CA LEU A 141 -43.98 8.78 12.14
C LEU A 141 -42.56 9.26 11.80
N VAL A 142 -41.59 8.37 12.04
CA VAL A 142 -40.17 8.56 11.75
C VAL A 142 -39.75 7.56 10.69
N LEU A 143 -39.20 8.07 9.58
CA LEU A 143 -38.73 7.22 8.49
C LEU A 143 -37.48 6.42 8.92
N PRO A 144 -37.46 5.09 8.70
CA PRO A 144 -36.26 4.30 8.84
C PRO A 144 -35.14 4.76 7.89
N GLU A 145 -33.87 4.48 8.25
CA GLU A 145 -32.71 4.85 7.43
C GLU A 145 -32.62 4.07 6.11
N GLN A 146 -33.18 2.85 6.08
CA GLN A 146 -33.12 1.95 4.94
C GLN A 146 -34.53 1.65 4.43
N GLU A 147 -34.72 1.87 3.13
CA GLU A 147 -35.90 1.43 2.39
C GLU A 147 -35.92 -0.10 2.25
N ALA A 148 -37.11 -0.64 1.99
CA ALA A 148 -37.27 -2.04 1.63
C ALA A 148 -36.64 -2.29 0.26
N LYS A 149 -35.67 -3.21 0.21
CA LYS A 149 -34.92 -3.57 -0.99
C LYS A 149 -35.31 -4.95 -1.49
N LEU A 150 -35.14 -5.15 -2.79
CA LEU A 150 -35.33 -6.46 -3.42
C LEU A 150 -34.19 -7.43 -3.02
N ALA A 151 -34.43 -8.73 -3.10
CA ALA A 151 -33.41 -9.73 -2.79
C ALA A 151 -32.20 -9.59 -3.73
N ALA A 152 -32.44 -9.23 -4.99
CA ALA A 152 -31.38 -8.97 -5.97
C ALA A 152 -30.48 -7.79 -5.56
N GLU A 153 -31.07 -6.71 -5.05
CA GLU A 153 -30.35 -5.51 -4.59
C GLU A 153 -29.49 -5.83 -3.37
N LEU A 154 -30.06 -6.51 -2.37
CA LEU A 154 -29.32 -6.92 -1.17
C LEU A 154 -28.17 -7.87 -1.51
N ARG A 155 -28.36 -8.80 -2.45
CA ARG A 155 -27.29 -9.68 -2.94
C ARG A 155 -26.19 -8.88 -3.61
N PHE A 156 -26.54 -7.90 -4.44
CA PHE A 156 -25.58 -7.03 -5.10
C PHE A 156 -24.78 -6.19 -4.09
N GLU A 157 -25.43 -5.62 -3.07
CA GLU A 157 -24.77 -4.88 -2.01
C GLU A 157 -23.80 -5.76 -1.20
N ARG A 158 -24.24 -6.98 -0.83
CA ARG A 158 -23.37 -7.96 -0.16
C ARG A 158 -22.17 -8.34 -1.05
N GLN A 159 -22.38 -8.51 -2.35
CA GLN A 159 -21.29 -8.76 -3.31
C GLN A 159 -20.32 -7.58 -3.42
N LEU A 160 -20.81 -6.33 -3.40
CA LEU A 160 -19.96 -5.15 -3.42
C LEU A 160 -19.13 -5.03 -2.14
N VAL A 161 -19.74 -5.25 -0.97
CA VAL A 161 -19.03 -5.21 0.32
C VAL A 161 -17.96 -6.28 0.38
N THR A 162 -18.28 -7.52 -0.02
CA THR A 162 -17.30 -8.61 -0.08
C THR A 162 -16.18 -8.31 -1.06
N ARG A 163 -16.47 -7.81 -2.27
CA ARG A 163 -15.45 -7.40 -3.24
C ARG A 163 -14.53 -6.31 -2.69
N LYS A 164 -15.08 -5.30 -2.02
CA LYS A 164 -14.27 -4.25 -1.36
C LYS A 164 -13.38 -4.87 -0.26
N GLY A 165 -13.91 -5.74 0.58
CA GLY A 165 -13.14 -6.46 1.60
C GLY A 165 -11.97 -7.26 1.00
N TRP A 166 -12.24 -8.02 -0.06
CA TRP A 166 -11.21 -8.76 -0.81
C TRP A 166 -10.15 -7.84 -1.42
N SER A 167 -10.53 -6.68 -1.97
CA SER A 167 -9.54 -5.74 -2.50
C SER A 167 -8.59 -5.21 -1.43
N TYR A 168 -9.08 -4.94 -0.22
CA TYR A 168 -8.21 -4.48 0.88
C TYR A 168 -7.23 -5.57 1.33
N LEU A 169 -7.66 -6.84 1.36
CA LEU A 169 -6.79 -7.97 1.67
C LEU A 169 -5.72 -8.20 0.61
N VAL A 170 -6.05 -8.05 -0.67
CA VAL A 170 -5.07 -8.19 -1.76
C VAL A 170 -4.04 -7.07 -1.68
N ILE A 171 -4.46 -5.82 -1.47
CA ILE A 171 -3.55 -4.68 -1.34
C ILE A 171 -2.60 -4.88 -0.15
N SER A 172 -3.11 -5.28 1.02
CA SER A 172 -2.26 -5.51 2.19
C SER A 172 -1.25 -6.63 1.96
N MET A 173 -1.65 -7.72 1.31
CA MET A 173 -0.76 -8.82 0.93
C MET A 173 0.36 -8.36 -0.01
N VAL A 174 0.02 -7.58 -1.05
CA VAL A 174 1.01 -7.04 -2.00
C VAL A 174 2.01 -6.14 -1.30
N VAL A 175 1.57 -5.30 -0.35
CA VAL A 175 2.47 -4.44 0.44
C VAL A 175 3.44 -5.27 1.27
N VAL A 176 2.97 -6.32 1.95
CA VAL A 176 3.84 -7.22 2.73
C VAL A 176 4.88 -7.89 1.83
N ILE A 177 4.48 -8.40 0.65
CA ILE A 177 5.39 -9.00 -0.32
C ILE A 177 6.41 -7.99 -0.83
N ALA A 178 5.98 -6.76 -1.14
CA ALA A 178 6.86 -5.70 -1.62
C ALA A 178 7.91 -5.31 -0.57
N ILE A 179 7.52 -5.22 0.70
CA ILE A 179 8.44 -4.96 1.82
C ILE A 179 9.43 -6.12 1.95
N ALA A 180 8.96 -7.37 1.95
CA ALA A 180 9.83 -8.54 2.06
C ALA A 180 10.85 -8.61 0.91
N PHE A 181 10.41 -8.33 -0.32
CA PHE A 181 11.28 -8.28 -1.49
C PHE A 181 12.29 -7.12 -1.39
N GLY A 182 11.85 -5.95 -0.95
CA GLY A 182 12.72 -4.79 -0.72
C GLY A 182 13.81 -5.08 0.31
N VAL A 183 13.44 -5.69 1.44
CA VAL A 183 14.39 -6.12 2.49
C VAL A 183 15.40 -7.12 1.93
N ASN A 184 14.93 -8.12 1.17
CA ASN A 184 15.81 -9.13 0.59
C ASN A 184 16.84 -8.52 -0.39
N LEU A 185 16.42 -7.58 -1.24
CA LEU A 185 17.33 -6.89 -2.16
C LEU A 185 18.36 -6.01 -1.44
N ILE A 186 17.93 -5.30 -0.39
CA ILE A 186 18.84 -4.47 0.42
C ILE A 186 19.87 -5.37 1.12
N LEU A 187 19.41 -6.46 1.72
CA LEU A 187 20.27 -7.40 2.43
C LEU A 187 21.29 -8.05 1.49
N GLY A 188 20.87 -8.46 0.29
CA GLY A 188 21.75 -8.97 -0.76
C GLY A 188 22.85 -7.98 -1.14
N LYS A 189 22.50 -6.71 -1.39
CA LYS A 189 23.50 -5.67 -1.71
C LYS A 189 24.49 -5.41 -0.57
N ILE A 190 24.04 -5.46 0.68
CA ILE A 190 24.91 -5.31 1.85
C ILE A 190 25.87 -6.49 1.94
N TYR A 191 25.36 -7.71 1.73
CA TYR A 191 26.15 -8.94 1.78
C TYR A 191 27.22 -8.97 0.69
N ASP A 192 26.87 -8.62 -0.55
CA ASP A 192 27.81 -8.55 -1.68
C ASP A 192 28.95 -7.56 -1.40
N ARG A 193 28.62 -6.37 -0.87
CA ARG A 193 29.63 -5.37 -0.47
C ARG A 193 30.53 -5.89 0.63
N ALA A 194 29.97 -6.56 1.64
CA ALA A 194 30.76 -7.16 2.72
C ALA A 194 31.69 -8.26 2.17
N HIS A 195 31.20 -9.09 1.25
CA HIS A 195 32.00 -10.13 0.59
C HIS A 195 33.13 -9.54 -0.25
N GLN A 196 32.88 -8.48 -1.02
CA GLN A 196 33.92 -7.79 -1.80
C GLN A 196 34.99 -7.18 -0.89
N GLN A 197 34.62 -6.60 0.26
CA GLN A 197 35.59 -6.09 1.24
C GLN A 197 36.41 -7.20 1.88
N LEU A 198 35.82 -8.36 2.15
CA LEU A 198 36.55 -9.51 2.68
C LEU A 198 37.50 -10.09 1.62
N ALA A 199 37.05 -10.21 0.37
CA ALA A 199 37.86 -10.69 -0.74
C ALA A 199 39.03 -9.74 -1.07
N SER A 200 38.83 -8.43 -0.99
CA SER A 200 39.93 -7.48 -1.19
C SER A 200 40.95 -7.52 -0.05
N LYS A 201 40.50 -7.67 1.20
CA LYS A 201 41.40 -7.86 2.35
C LYS A 201 42.20 -9.15 2.27
N SER A 202 41.58 -10.26 1.86
CA SER A 202 42.29 -11.53 1.69
C SER A 202 43.29 -11.47 0.54
N ALA A 203 42.92 -10.84 -0.59
CA ALA A 203 43.84 -10.59 -1.69
C ALA A 203 45.03 -9.72 -1.27
N MET A 204 44.78 -8.65 -0.50
CA MET A 204 45.84 -7.77 0.03
C MET A 204 46.76 -8.51 1.00
N LEU A 205 46.23 -9.39 1.87
CA LEU A 205 47.04 -10.22 2.74
C LEU A 205 47.93 -11.19 1.94
N SER A 206 47.39 -11.81 0.90
CA SER A 206 48.14 -12.70 0.01
C SER A 206 49.25 -11.96 -0.72
N ASP A 207 48.99 -10.73 -1.18
CA ASP A 207 49.98 -9.92 -1.89
C ASP A 207 51.06 -9.42 -0.93
N LEU A 208 50.70 -9.03 0.31
CA LEU A 208 51.65 -8.69 1.36
C LEU A 208 52.53 -9.89 1.76
N GLN A 209 51.96 -11.09 1.87
CA GLN A 209 52.73 -12.32 2.11
C GLN A 209 53.67 -12.63 0.95
N SER A 210 53.18 -12.55 -0.29
CA SER A 210 54.00 -12.74 -1.50
C SER A 210 55.12 -11.70 -1.60
N GLY A 211 54.84 -10.45 -1.26
CA GLY A 211 55.83 -9.37 -1.17
C GLY A 211 56.84 -9.62 -0.06
N LEU A 212 56.40 -10.07 1.12
CA LEU A 212 57.28 -10.45 2.22
C LEU A 212 58.18 -11.64 1.83
N ASP A 213 57.61 -12.65 1.19
CA ASP A 213 58.35 -13.83 0.72
C ASP A 213 59.32 -13.46 -0.41
N LYS A 214 58.94 -12.57 -1.32
CA LYS A 214 59.85 -11.98 -2.32
C LYS A 214 60.98 -11.21 -1.66
N LEU A 215 60.71 -10.38 -0.65
CA LEU A 215 61.76 -9.66 0.09
C LEU A 215 62.67 -10.60 0.88
N ARG A 216 62.12 -11.70 1.38
CA ARG A 216 62.87 -12.73 2.11
C ARG A 216 63.71 -13.62 1.20
N THR A 217 63.24 -13.89 -0.02
CA THR A 217 63.93 -14.73 -1.03
C THR A 217 64.85 -13.93 -1.95
N THR A 218 64.60 -12.63 -2.13
CA THR A 218 65.51 -11.71 -2.82
C THR A 218 66.63 -11.30 -1.85
N ARG A 219 67.54 -12.24 -1.62
CA ARG A 219 68.88 -11.93 -1.10
C ARG A 219 69.49 -10.91 -2.07
N LEU A 220 70.00 -9.78 -1.56
CA LEU A 220 70.70 -8.76 -2.36
C LEU A 220 71.76 -9.42 -3.26
N THR A 221 71.44 -9.64 -4.53
CA THR A 221 72.37 -10.27 -5.50
C THR A 221 72.75 -9.32 -6.64
N GLU A 222 72.14 -8.15 -6.73
CA GLU A 222 72.60 -7.04 -7.58
C GLU A 222 72.66 -5.76 -6.77
N VAL A 223 73.88 -5.37 -6.39
CA VAL A 223 74.20 -3.97 -6.17
C VAL A 223 74.37 -3.37 -7.57
N PRO A 224 73.54 -2.42 -8.02
CA PRO A 224 73.77 -1.75 -9.29
C PRO A 224 75.13 -1.05 -9.21
N ASN A 225 76.13 -1.57 -9.94
CA ASN A 225 77.45 -0.96 -10.02
C ASN A 225 77.43 0.09 -11.14
N ASP A 226 76.92 1.28 -10.81
CA ASP A 226 76.84 2.44 -11.71
C ASP A 226 78.15 3.26 -11.77
N GLN A 227 79.26 2.67 -11.31
CA GLN A 227 80.57 3.32 -11.23
C GLN A 227 80.98 3.98 -12.55
N GLU A 228 80.77 3.32 -13.69
CA GLU A 228 81.14 3.88 -15.00
C GLU A 228 80.29 5.12 -15.38
N THR A 229 78.99 5.12 -15.07
CA THR A 229 78.11 6.27 -15.35
C THR A 229 78.44 7.43 -14.41
N LEU A 230 78.75 7.14 -13.15
CA LEU A 230 79.17 8.13 -12.16
C LEU A 230 80.55 8.74 -12.47
N GLU A 231 81.51 7.94 -12.95
CA GLU A 231 82.82 8.43 -13.40
C GLU A 231 82.68 9.37 -14.60
N ARG A 232 81.84 9.03 -15.58
CA ARG A 232 81.56 9.89 -16.75
C ARG A 232 80.91 11.22 -16.35
N LEU A 233 79.97 11.19 -15.41
CA LEU A 233 79.38 12.41 -14.82
C LEU A 233 80.42 13.24 -14.06
N ALA A 234 81.31 12.60 -13.30
CA ALA A 234 82.37 13.30 -12.56
C ALA A 234 83.35 14.01 -13.49
N VAL A 235 83.72 13.41 -14.63
CA VAL A 235 84.54 14.06 -15.66
C VAL A 235 83.82 15.31 -16.20
N LEU A 236 82.53 15.19 -16.52
CA LEU A 236 81.75 16.32 -17.03
C LEU A 236 81.57 17.44 -16.01
N TRP A 237 81.39 17.13 -14.73
CA TRP A 237 81.34 18.12 -13.66
C TRP A 237 82.68 18.81 -13.40
N LYS A 238 83.79 18.09 -13.56
CA LYS A 238 85.13 18.67 -13.43
C LYS A 238 85.43 19.64 -14.58
N GLU A 239 85.05 19.28 -15.80
CA GLU A 239 85.28 20.09 -17.00
C GLU A 239 84.32 21.29 -17.08
N TYR A 240 83.07 21.11 -16.64
CA TYR A 240 81.99 22.12 -16.71
C TYR A 240 81.26 22.25 -15.36
N PRO A 241 81.73 23.15 -14.46
CA PRO A 241 81.17 23.32 -13.12
C PRO A 241 79.70 23.79 -13.09
N ASN A 242 79.23 24.45 -14.16
CA ASN A 242 77.91 25.07 -14.26
C ASN A 242 76.93 24.27 -15.15
N ILE A 243 77.10 22.94 -15.20
CA ILE A 243 76.27 22.07 -16.03
C ILE A 243 74.97 21.68 -15.30
N GLU A 244 73.84 21.89 -15.96
CA GLU A 244 72.51 21.61 -15.44
C GLU A 244 71.88 20.42 -16.17
N THR A 245 71.09 19.63 -15.46
CA THR A 245 70.27 18.57 -16.06
C THR A 245 68.98 19.15 -16.63
N THR A 246 68.62 18.77 -17.85
CA THR A 246 67.34 19.18 -18.44
C THR A 246 66.19 18.34 -17.84
N GLY A 247 65.55 18.83 -16.77
CA GLY A 247 64.39 18.19 -16.14
C GLY A 247 64.71 16.96 -15.29
N LYS A 248 63.68 16.15 -14.97
CA LYS A 248 63.83 14.90 -14.19
C LYS A 248 64.40 13.79 -15.08
N GLN A 249 65.65 13.40 -14.85
CA GLN A 249 66.31 12.31 -15.57
C GLN A 249 66.72 11.19 -14.59
N SER A 250 66.67 9.94 -15.04
CA SER A 250 67.06 8.75 -14.25
C SER A 250 68.34 8.13 -14.82
N ILE A 251 69.19 7.56 -13.95
CA ILE A 251 70.43 6.87 -14.34
C ILE A 251 70.13 5.65 -15.23
N ASP A 252 68.95 5.02 -15.06
CA ASP A 252 68.46 3.91 -15.89
C ASP A 252 68.05 4.32 -17.32
N SER A 253 68.02 5.62 -17.65
CA SER A 253 67.63 6.09 -18.99
C SER A 253 68.79 5.96 -19.99
N LYS A 254 68.51 5.64 -21.26
CA LYS A 254 69.52 5.36 -22.32
C LYS A 254 70.51 6.50 -22.61
N SER A 255 70.16 7.73 -22.24
CA SER A 255 71.01 8.90 -22.42
C SER A 255 70.64 10.00 -21.44
N ILE A 256 71.65 10.66 -20.87
CA ILE A 256 71.48 11.83 -19.99
C ILE A 256 71.76 13.09 -20.83
N THR A 257 70.86 14.06 -20.78
CA THR A 257 71.00 15.34 -21.48
C THR A 257 71.34 16.43 -20.48
N LEU A 258 72.48 17.07 -20.70
CA LEU A 258 73.05 18.09 -19.84
C LEU A 258 73.20 19.38 -20.64
N THR A 259 72.94 20.52 -20.02
CA THR A 259 73.04 21.84 -20.64
C THR A 259 73.92 22.74 -19.81
N TYR A 260 74.86 23.44 -20.45
CA TYR A 260 75.61 24.50 -19.80
C TYR A 260 75.66 25.75 -20.68
N ARG A 261 75.78 26.91 -20.05
CA ARG A 261 75.95 28.20 -20.76
C ARG A 261 77.45 28.48 -20.87
N SER A 262 77.98 28.58 -22.08
CA SER A 262 79.40 28.87 -22.30
C SER A 262 79.61 30.36 -22.46
N GLU A 263 80.40 30.98 -21.58
CA GLU A 263 80.81 32.39 -21.70
C GLU A 263 82.06 32.56 -22.59
N GLU A 264 82.79 31.47 -22.88
CA GLU A 264 84.05 31.48 -23.65
C GLU A 264 83.93 30.85 -25.07
N GLY A 265 82.72 30.54 -25.53
CA GLY A 265 82.50 29.88 -26.82
C GLY A 265 82.61 28.34 -26.77
N PHE A 266 82.28 27.68 -27.88
CA PHE A 266 82.16 26.22 -27.95
C PHE A 266 83.51 25.56 -28.28
N LYS A 267 84.02 24.73 -27.35
CA LYS A 267 85.09 23.76 -27.64
C LYS A 267 84.44 22.42 -28.01
N PRO A 268 84.60 21.92 -29.24
CA PRO A 268 84.06 20.61 -29.60
C PRO A 268 84.81 19.52 -28.81
N LEU A 269 84.07 18.79 -27.97
CA LEU A 269 84.54 17.64 -27.19
C LEU A 269 84.74 16.43 -28.12
N SER A 270 85.67 16.56 -29.06
CA SER A 270 85.96 15.61 -30.13
C SER A 270 86.67 14.35 -29.64
N ASP A 271 87.18 14.36 -28.41
CA ASP A 271 88.04 13.32 -27.86
C ASP A 271 87.27 12.24 -27.08
N LEU A 272 85.94 12.38 -26.93
CA LEU A 272 85.11 11.49 -26.11
C LEU A 272 83.97 10.86 -26.93
N ASN A 273 84.17 9.61 -27.37
CA ASN A 273 83.25 8.84 -28.23
C ASN A 273 81.85 8.56 -27.64
N TRP A 274 81.65 8.89 -26.36
CA TRP A 274 80.42 8.63 -25.60
C TRP A 274 79.56 9.89 -25.37
N ILE A 275 79.94 11.03 -25.97
CA ILE A 275 79.22 12.31 -25.91
C ILE A 275 78.84 12.77 -27.32
N THR A 276 77.66 13.39 -27.45
CA THR A 276 77.30 14.19 -28.62
C THR A 276 76.92 15.59 -28.15
N SER A 277 77.64 16.62 -28.61
CA SER A 277 77.41 18.02 -28.21
C SER A 277 76.81 18.84 -29.36
N GLN A 278 75.81 19.65 -29.05
CA GLN A 278 75.17 20.59 -29.97
C GLN A 278 75.23 22.01 -29.39
N TYR A 279 75.70 22.97 -30.19
CA TYR A 279 75.77 24.38 -29.83
C TYR A 279 74.59 25.15 -30.40
N ASP A 280 73.89 25.91 -29.56
CA ASP A 280 72.87 26.89 -29.97
C ASP A 280 73.50 28.29 -30.04
N PRO A 281 73.29 29.08 -31.11
CA PRO A 281 73.78 30.47 -31.23
C PRO A 281 73.34 31.41 -30.10
N LYS A 282 72.43 30.99 -29.21
CA LYS A 282 72.09 31.68 -27.95
C LYS A 282 73.08 31.46 -26.80
N GLY A 283 74.21 30.80 -27.03
CA GLY A 283 75.27 30.57 -26.04
C GLY A 283 75.05 29.37 -25.12
N ILE A 284 74.12 28.47 -25.49
CA ILE A 284 73.80 27.26 -24.73
C ILE A 284 74.39 26.04 -25.44
N VAL A 285 75.10 25.20 -24.70
CA VAL A 285 75.64 23.94 -25.19
C VAL A 285 74.82 22.80 -24.60
N THR A 286 74.29 21.93 -25.46
CA THR A 286 73.59 20.71 -25.06
C THR A 286 74.51 19.51 -25.27
N ILE A 287 74.81 18.79 -24.19
CA ILE A 287 75.61 17.58 -24.15
C ILE A 287 74.66 16.38 -23.96
N LYS A 288 74.70 15.42 -24.87
CA LYS A 288 74.04 14.12 -24.71
C LYS A 288 75.09 13.07 -24.40
N MET A 289 74.99 12.49 -23.20
CA MET A 289 75.86 11.42 -22.72
C MET A 289 75.14 10.07 -22.87
N LYS A 290 75.79 9.06 -23.46
CA LYS A 290 75.25 7.69 -23.50
C LYS A 290 75.48 6.98 -22.16
N THR A 291 74.45 6.30 -21.67
CA THR A 291 74.52 5.39 -20.50
C THR A 291 74.56 3.94 -20.99
N ARG A 292 74.72 2.97 -20.09
CA ARG A 292 74.84 1.53 -20.38
C ARG A 292 73.65 0.91 -21.15
N GLY A 293 72.52 1.63 -21.27
CA GLY A 293 71.30 1.16 -21.94
C GLY A 293 71.12 1.56 -23.41
N GLY A 294 72.09 2.22 -24.05
CA GLY A 294 71.96 2.75 -25.43
C GLY A 294 73.23 2.75 -26.28
#